data_AF-A0A803R181-F1
#
_entry.id   AF-A0A803R181-F1
#
_cell.length_a   1.000
_cell.length_b   1.000
_cell.length_c   1.000
_cell.angle_alpha   90.00
_cell.angle_beta   90.00
_cell.angle_gamma   90.00
#
_symmetry.space_group_name_H-M   'P 1'
#
loop_
_entity.id
_entity.type
_entity.pdbx_description
1 polymer ?
#
loop_
_entity_poly.entity_id
_entity_poly.type
_entity_poly.pdbx_seq_one_letter_code
_entity_poly.pdbx_strand_id
1 'polypeptide(L)'
;MTTNKARVVKPLPLSKRKYLANYLGRAQGKAGRLKLIELSKQFPDKLESPELKFSGPEKLGRAEYFEHLRNAKFCLAPRGESSWTLRFYESFFVECVPVILSDQIELPFQNVIDYSQISIKWPSNRIGPELLEYLESIPDEDIENMLSRSRKVRCLWVYAPDSSPCSAMEAILWELQRKVRQFHHSTETFWLHNGTFTNRDLVKFSDWKSPLPLP
;
A
#
# COMPACT_ATOMS: atom_id res chain seq x y z
N MET A 1 -5.49 -7.27 21.82
CA MET A 1 -6.92 -7.61 21.68
C MET A 1 -7.58 -6.65 20.70
N THR A 2 -7.43 -6.86 19.39
CA THR A 2 -8.25 -6.18 18.38
C THR A 2 -9.54 -6.97 18.24
N THR A 3 -10.54 -6.53 19.00
CA THR A 3 -11.91 -7.01 18.90
C THR A 3 -12.40 -6.95 17.44
N ASN A 4 -13.29 -7.88 17.11
CA ASN A 4 -14.09 -8.03 15.89
C ASN A 4 -14.85 -6.72 15.51
N LYS A 5 -14.16 -5.61 15.30
CA LYS A 5 -14.78 -4.37 14.82
C LYS A 5 -15.14 -4.60 13.37
N ALA A 6 -16.45 -4.62 13.11
CA ALA A 6 -17.02 -4.55 11.77
C ALA A 6 -16.27 -3.48 10.97
N ARG A 7 -16.01 -3.76 9.68
CA ARG A 7 -15.37 -2.80 8.78
C ARG A 7 -16.11 -1.45 8.88
N VAL A 8 -15.34 -0.35 8.93
CA VAL A 8 -15.90 1.01 9.04
C VAL A 8 -16.94 1.25 7.95
N VAL A 9 -16.67 0.74 6.74
CA VAL A 9 -17.62 0.67 5.62
C VAL A 9 -17.47 -0.67 4.90
N LYS A 10 -18.51 -1.11 4.18
CA LYS A 10 -18.44 -2.29 3.30
C LYS A 10 -18.06 -1.85 1.87
N PRO A 11 -17.26 -2.60 1.11
CA PRO A 11 -17.00 -2.30 -0.29
C PRO A 11 -18.27 -2.24 -1.14
N LEU A 12 -18.26 -1.46 -2.22
CA LEU A 12 -19.34 -1.40 -3.21
C LEU A 12 -18.98 -2.23 -4.47
N PRO A 13 -19.95 -2.96 -5.07
CA PRO A 13 -19.77 -3.53 -6.41
C PRO A 13 -19.42 -2.44 -7.43
N LEU A 14 -18.62 -2.77 -8.45
CA LEU A 14 -18.16 -1.77 -9.44
C LEU A 14 -19.31 -1.01 -10.11
N SER A 15 -20.41 -1.70 -10.43
CA SER A 15 -21.60 -1.10 -11.06
C SER A 15 -22.34 -0.07 -10.20
N LYS A 16 -22.07 -0.05 -8.88
CA LYS A 16 -22.68 0.90 -7.93
C LYS A 16 -21.77 2.07 -7.58
N ARG A 17 -20.55 2.12 -8.12
CA ARG A 17 -19.59 3.20 -7.83
C ARG A 17 -19.86 4.38 -8.73
N LYS A 18 -19.97 5.57 -8.15
CA LYS A 18 -20.30 6.80 -8.87
C LYS A 18 -19.13 7.29 -9.73
N TYR A 19 -17.91 7.21 -9.20
CA TYR A 19 -16.75 7.85 -9.81
C TYR A 19 -15.80 6.85 -10.47
N LEU A 20 -15.14 7.29 -11.54
CA LEU A 20 -14.04 6.54 -12.13
C LEU A 20 -12.86 6.49 -11.15
N ALA A 21 -12.43 7.66 -10.67
CA ALA A 21 -11.30 7.79 -9.77
C ALA A 21 -11.58 8.77 -8.63
N ASN A 22 -10.80 8.67 -7.55
CA ASN A 22 -10.81 9.69 -6.50
C ASN A 22 -9.42 10.10 -6.03
N TYR A 23 -9.33 11.30 -5.48
CA TYR A 23 -8.20 11.82 -4.74
C TYR A 23 -8.69 12.60 -3.51
N LEU A 24 -8.58 11.99 -2.33
CA LEU A 24 -8.97 12.63 -1.07
C LEU A 24 -7.73 13.14 -0.32
N GLY A 25 -7.26 14.34 -0.63
CA GLY A 25 -6.10 14.91 0.04
C GLY A 25 -5.88 16.40 -0.21
N ARG A 26 -5.00 17.00 0.61
CA ARG A 26 -4.59 18.40 0.45
C ARG A 26 -3.47 18.52 -0.58
N ALA A 27 -3.48 19.61 -1.35
CA ALA A 27 -2.39 19.97 -2.26
C ALA A 27 -1.01 19.96 -1.58
N GLN A 28 -0.88 20.57 -0.39
CA GLN A 28 0.39 20.76 0.34
C GLN A 28 1.53 21.31 -0.54
N GLY A 29 1.21 22.15 -1.52
CA GLY A 29 2.17 22.71 -2.47
C GLY A 29 2.85 21.67 -3.39
N LYS A 30 2.40 20.41 -3.40
CA LYS A 30 2.99 19.36 -4.25
C LYS A 30 2.36 19.41 -5.63
N ALA A 31 3.19 19.52 -6.67
CA ALA A 31 2.75 19.67 -8.06
C ALA A 31 1.74 18.58 -8.49
N GLY A 32 2.02 17.31 -8.22
CA GLY A 32 1.12 16.23 -8.61
C GLY A 32 -0.26 16.29 -7.93
N ARG A 33 -0.33 16.78 -6.69
CA ARG A 33 -1.60 16.92 -5.96
C ARG A 33 -2.40 18.13 -6.43
N LEU A 34 -1.71 19.23 -6.75
CA LEU A 34 -2.32 20.39 -7.39
C LEU A 34 -2.94 20.02 -8.74
N LYS A 35 -2.20 19.27 -9.57
CA LYS A 35 -2.71 18.76 -10.85
C LYS A 35 -3.96 17.90 -10.70
N LEU A 36 -4.01 17.02 -9.68
CA LEU A 36 -5.22 16.20 -9.43
C LEU A 36 -6.43 17.04 -9.03
N ILE A 37 -6.24 18.06 -8.19
CA ILE A 37 -7.31 18.98 -7.77
C ILE A 37 -7.79 19.85 -8.95
N GLU A 38 -6.88 20.24 -9.84
CA GLU A 38 -7.25 20.95 -11.06
C GLU A 38 -8.01 20.03 -12.03
N LEU A 39 -7.51 18.82 -12.23
CA LEU A 39 -8.13 17.81 -13.09
C LEU A 39 -9.53 17.41 -12.59
N SER A 40 -9.74 17.33 -11.28
CA SER A 40 -11.06 17.05 -10.70
C SER A 40 -12.07 18.18 -10.96
N LYS A 41 -11.61 19.43 -11.07
CA LYS A 41 -12.46 20.56 -11.45
C LYS A 41 -12.85 20.52 -12.93
N GLN A 42 -11.96 20.01 -13.78
CA GLN A 42 -12.22 19.83 -15.21
C GLN A 42 -13.14 18.62 -15.48
N PHE A 43 -13.00 17.55 -14.69
CA PHE A 43 -13.78 16.31 -14.85
C PHE A 43 -14.50 15.89 -13.54
N PRO A 44 -15.42 16.73 -13.02
CA PRO A 44 -16.06 16.50 -11.72
C PRO A 44 -16.93 15.24 -11.66
N ASP A 45 -17.46 14.79 -12.80
CA ASP A 45 -18.25 13.56 -12.88
C ASP A 45 -17.39 12.29 -12.88
N LYS A 46 -16.10 12.39 -13.24
CA LYS A 46 -15.18 11.24 -13.32
C LYS A 46 -14.24 11.16 -12.11
N LEU A 47 -13.69 12.30 -11.68
CA LEU A 47 -12.66 12.37 -10.63
C LEU A 47 -13.18 13.13 -9.41
N GLU A 48 -13.44 12.39 -8.33
CA GLU A 48 -13.84 12.97 -7.06
C GLU A 48 -12.63 13.50 -6.28
N SER A 49 -12.63 14.78 -5.92
CA SER A 49 -11.62 15.37 -5.02
C SER A 49 -12.24 16.50 -4.20
N PRO A 50 -12.98 16.16 -3.11
CA PRO A 50 -13.64 17.15 -2.29
C PRO A 50 -12.62 17.98 -1.51
N GLU A 51 -12.95 19.23 -1.22
CA GLU A 51 -12.12 20.04 -0.35
C GLU A 51 -12.21 19.53 1.09
N LEU A 52 -11.12 18.95 1.58
CA LEU A 52 -11.08 18.34 2.89
C LEU A 52 -10.70 19.37 3.96
N LYS A 53 -11.64 19.64 4.88
CA LYS A 53 -11.34 20.37 6.13
C LYS A 53 -10.82 19.38 7.17
N PHE A 54 -9.71 19.72 7.82
CA PHE A 54 -9.05 18.86 8.82
C PHE A 54 -9.19 19.37 10.26
N SER A 55 -9.77 20.56 10.42
CA SER A 55 -10.05 21.22 11.69
C SER A 55 -11.42 21.88 11.62
N GLY A 56 -12.06 22.07 12.78
CA GLY A 56 -13.37 22.68 12.87
C GLY A 56 -14.52 21.66 12.72
N PRO A 57 -15.77 22.14 12.80
CA PRO A 57 -16.97 21.30 12.79
C PRO A 57 -17.19 20.54 11.48
N GLU A 58 -16.62 21.04 10.38
CA GLU A 58 -16.70 20.42 9.05
C GLU A 58 -15.56 19.43 8.78
N LYS A 59 -14.86 18.98 9.82
CA LYS A 59 -13.77 18.01 9.67
C LYS A 59 -14.31 16.69 9.13
N LEU A 60 -13.73 16.23 8.01
CA LEU A 60 -14.09 14.95 7.41
C LEU A 60 -13.93 13.80 8.42
N GLY A 61 -15.02 13.08 8.66
CA GLY A 61 -15.04 11.94 9.56
C GLY A 61 -14.29 10.74 8.99
N ARG A 62 -13.83 9.82 9.86
CA ARG A 62 -13.21 8.56 9.40
C ARG A 62 -14.16 7.72 8.55
N ALA A 63 -15.43 7.60 8.93
CA ALA A 63 -16.40 6.82 8.17
C ALA A 63 -16.69 7.45 6.80
N GLU A 64 -16.90 8.77 6.78
CA GLU A 64 -17.11 9.55 5.57
C GLU A 64 -15.94 9.46 4.59
N TYR A 65 -14.70 9.53 5.08
CA TYR A 65 -13.50 9.28 4.27
C TYR A 65 -13.57 7.94 3.53
N PHE A 66 -13.89 6.86 4.25
CA PHE A 66 -13.99 5.55 3.62
C PHE A 66 -15.22 5.39 2.71
N GLU A 67 -16.30 6.13 2.95
CA GLU A 67 -17.46 6.22 2.05
C GLU A 67 -17.07 6.83 0.69
N HIS A 68 -16.28 7.90 0.69
CA HIS A 68 -15.72 8.45 -0.55
C HIS A 68 -14.76 7.46 -1.24
N LEU A 69 -13.86 6.83 -0.46
CA LEU A 69 -12.89 5.90 -1.05
C LEU A 69 -13.56 4.71 -1.76
N ARG A 70 -14.61 4.12 -1.16
CA ARG A 70 -15.30 2.96 -1.74
C ARG A 70 -16.17 3.31 -2.96
N ASN A 71 -16.47 4.60 -3.19
CA ASN A 71 -17.36 5.05 -4.25
C ASN A 71 -16.64 5.35 -5.58
N ALA A 72 -15.34 5.04 -5.67
CA ALA A 72 -14.56 5.12 -6.90
C ALA A 72 -14.00 3.76 -7.32
N LYS A 73 -13.82 3.54 -8.63
CA LYS A 73 -13.14 2.34 -9.14
C LYS A 73 -11.64 2.39 -8.81
N PHE A 74 -11.02 3.55 -8.99
CA PHE A 74 -9.59 3.78 -8.81
C PHE A 74 -9.29 4.82 -7.72
N CYS A 75 -8.30 4.54 -6.86
CA CYS A 75 -7.88 5.42 -5.78
C CYS A 75 -6.50 5.98 -6.06
N LEU A 76 -6.43 7.27 -6.39
CA LEU A 76 -5.19 7.91 -6.79
C LEU A 76 -4.31 8.18 -5.56
N ALA A 77 -3.09 7.66 -5.58
CA ALA A 77 -2.10 7.72 -4.51
C ALA A 77 -0.88 8.53 -4.95
N PRO A 78 -0.98 9.88 -5.03
CA PRO A 78 0.16 10.74 -5.30
C PRO A 78 1.14 10.78 -4.13
N ARG A 79 2.41 11.01 -4.48
CA ARG A 79 3.48 11.28 -3.53
C ARG A 79 3.06 12.34 -2.49
N GLY A 80 3.49 12.16 -1.24
CA GLY A 80 3.39 13.17 -0.19
C GLY A 80 4.73 13.79 0.16
N GLU A 81 4.96 13.98 1.46
CA GLU A 81 6.30 14.34 1.93
C GLU A 81 7.28 13.19 1.68
N SER A 82 6.85 11.96 2.00
CA SER A 82 7.55 10.73 1.61
C SER A 82 7.05 10.20 0.27
N SER A 83 7.79 9.22 -0.28
CA SER A 83 7.44 8.50 -1.52
C SER A 83 6.21 7.60 -1.38
N TRP A 84 5.77 7.30 -0.15
CA TRP A 84 4.64 6.43 0.17
C TRP A 84 3.45 7.22 0.75
N THR A 85 2.26 6.63 0.76
CA THR A 85 1.07 7.24 1.35
C THR A 85 0.15 6.17 1.94
N LEU A 86 -0.46 6.45 3.09
CA LEU A 86 -1.41 5.55 3.74
C LEU A 86 -2.61 5.20 2.84
N ARG A 87 -3.04 6.15 1.99
CA ARG A 87 -4.16 5.98 1.06
C ARG A 87 -3.97 4.76 0.15
N PHE A 88 -2.72 4.45 -0.21
CA PHE A 88 -2.40 3.26 -0.98
C PHE A 88 -2.90 2.00 -0.28
N TYR A 89 -2.56 1.81 1.00
CA TYR A 89 -2.98 0.65 1.78
C TYR A 89 -4.47 0.67 2.11
N GLU A 90 -5.03 1.84 2.43
CA GLU A 90 -6.45 2.01 2.74
C GLU A 90 -7.36 1.62 1.58
N SER A 91 -6.95 1.88 0.34
CA SER A 91 -7.71 1.56 -0.87
C SER A 91 -8.08 0.07 -0.98
N PHE A 92 -7.19 -0.83 -0.53
CA PHE A 92 -7.42 -2.27 -0.58
C PHE A 92 -8.52 -2.75 0.40
N PHE A 93 -8.74 -2.03 1.50
CA PHE A 93 -9.76 -2.38 2.49
C PHE A 93 -11.18 -1.98 2.06
N VAL A 94 -11.28 -1.01 1.16
CA VAL A 94 -12.51 -0.55 0.50
C VAL A 94 -12.64 -1.06 -0.93
N GLU A 95 -11.70 -1.88 -1.37
CA GLU A 95 -11.66 -2.54 -2.68
C GLU A 95 -11.68 -1.54 -3.84
N CYS A 96 -10.95 -0.44 -3.67
CA CYS A 96 -10.65 0.54 -4.70
C CYS A 96 -9.25 0.25 -5.25
N VAL A 97 -9.09 0.13 -6.57
CA VAL A 97 -7.78 -0.23 -7.15
C VAL A 97 -6.81 0.94 -6.97
N PRO A 98 -5.68 0.78 -6.27
CA PRO A 98 -4.75 1.88 -6.09
C PRO A 98 -4.01 2.22 -7.39
N VAL A 99 -3.92 3.52 -7.67
CA VAL A 99 -3.10 4.08 -8.75
C VAL A 99 -1.95 4.85 -8.14
N ILE A 100 -0.75 4.30 -8.25
CA ILE A 100 0.48 4.84 -7.71
C ILE A 100 0.97 5.98 -8.61
N LEU A 101 1.01 7.19 -8.05
CA LEU A 101 1.50 8.41 -8.71
C LEU A 101 2.77 8.90 -7.99
N SER A 102 3.73 8.00 -7.83
CA SER A 102 5.01 8.20 -7.15
C SER A 102 6.07 7.30 -7.78
N ASP A 103 7.00 7.89 -8.53
CA ASP A 103 7.94 7.12 -9.36
C ASP A 103 8.95 6.34 -8.50
N GLN A 104 9.40 6.95 -7.40
CA GLN A 104 10.40 6.45 -6.46
C GLN A 104 9.79 5.69 -5.26
N ILE A 105 8.54 5.23 -5.35
CA ILE A 105 7.97 4.43 -4.27
C ILE A 105 8.64 3.06 -4.22
N GLU A 106 9.00 2.65 -3.00
CA GLU A 106 9.32 1.27 -2.66
C GLU A 106 8.15 0.69 -1.87
N LEU A 107 7.74 -0.52 -2.21
CA LEU A 107 6.59 -1.16 -1.60
C LEU A 107 7.05 -2.32 -0.70
N PRO A 108 6.39 -2.56 0.44
CA PRO A 108 6.75 -3.67 1.31
C PRO A 108 6.44 -4.98 0.61
N PHE A 109 7.19 -6.03 0.93
CA PHE A 109 6.92 -7.39 0.44
C PHE A 109 6.95 -7.55 -1.08
N GLN A 110 7.67 -6.71 -1.83
CA GLN A 110 7.76 -6.81 -3.31
C GLN A 110 8.31 -8.15 -3.83
N ASN A 111 8.98 -8.94 -2.99
CA ASN A 111 9.42 -10.29 -3.36
C ASN A 111 8.31 -11.34 -3.23
N VAL A 112 7.22 -11.01 -2.52
CA VAL A 112 6.08 -11.89 -2.26
C VAL A 112 4.83 -11.40 -3.03
N ILE A 113 4.67 -10.09 -3.15
CA ILE A 113 3.53 -9.43 -3.77
C ILE A 113 3.97 -8.83 -5.10
N ASP A 114 3.42 -9.36 -6.20
CA ASP A 114 3.48 -8.70 -7.50
C ASP A 114 2.46 -7.56 -7.55
N TYR A 115 2.95 -6.35 -7.28
CA TYR A 115 2.12 -5.15 -7.28
C TYR A 115 1.54 -4.80 -8.66
N SER A 116 2.11 -5.29 -9.76
CA SER A 116 1.54 -5.09 -11.09
C SER A 116 0.18 -5.78 -11.26
N GLN A 117 -0.10 -6.80 -10.43
CA GLN A 117 -1.33 -7.59 -10.50
C GLN A 117 -2.47 -7.03 -9.64
N ILE A 118 -2.18 -6.04 -8.78
CA ILE A 118 -3.12 -5.50 -7.77
C ILE A 118 -3.17 -3.97 -7.75
N SER A 119 -2.35 -3.30 -8.54
CA SER A 119 -2.26 -1.84 -8.59
C SER A 119 -1.82 -1.38 -9.96
N ILE A 120 -2.03 -0.10 -10.24
CA ILE A 120 -1.58 0.56 -11.46
C ILE A 120 -0.46 1.53 -11.07
N LYS A 121 0.67 1.50 -11.78
CA LYS A 121 1.73 2.50 -11.63
C LYS A 121 1.68 3.45 -12.81
N TRP A 122 1.59 4.75 -12.53
CA TRP A 122 1.49 5.79 -13.54
C TRP A 122 2.56 6.88 -13.32
N PRO A 123 3.24 7.37 -14.38
CA PRO A 123 4.30 8.36 -14.24
C PRO A 123 3.83 9.63 -13.54
N SER A 124 4.50 10.02 -12.45
CA SER A 124 4.06 11.13 -11.61
C SER A 124 4.09 12.50 -12.32
N ASN A 125 4.83 12.61 -13.42
CA ASN A 125 4.92 13.80 -14.26
C ASN A 125 3.78 13.92 -15.29
N ARG A 126 3.05 12.84 -15.59
CA ARG A 126 1.96 12.77 -16.59
C ARG A 126 0.56 12.76 -15.98
N ILE A 127 0.34 13.58 -14.96
CA ILE A 127 -0.99 13.76 -14.36
C ILE A 127 -1.76 14.76 -15.22
N GLY A 128 -2.70 14.25 -16.02
CA GLY A 128 -3.56 15.01 -16.94
C GLY A 128 -4.74 14.15 -17.42
N PRO A 129 -5.54 14.62 -18.42
CA PRO A 129 -6.67 13.87 -18.96
C PRO A 129 -6.32 12.46 -19.44
N GLU A 130 -5.09 12.26 -19.96
CA GLU A 130 -4.58 10.97 -20.43
C GLU A 130 -4.60 9.88 -19.34
N LEU A 131 -4.47 10.26 -18.07
CA LEU A 131 -4.59 9.35 -16.95
C LEU A 131 -6.04 8.84 -16.83
N LEU A 132 -7.02 9.73 -16.94
CA LEU A 132 -8.43 9.35 -16.82
C LEU A 132 -8.87 8.51 -18.02
N GLU A 133 -8.43 8.87 -19.23
CA GLU A 133 -8.67 8.09 -20.46
C GLU A 133 -8.10 6.67 -20.33
N TYR A 134 -6.86 6.54 -19.83
CA TYR A 134 -6.25 5.24 -19.58
C TYR A 134 -7.07 4.43 -18.56
N LEU A 135 -7.43 5.02 -17.42
CA LEU A 135 -8.22 4.31 -16.39
C LEU A 135 -9.61 3.90 -16.89
N GLU A 136 -10.24 4.73 -17.72
CA GLU A 136 -11.55 4.44 -18.33
C GLU A 136 -11.46 3.32 -19.38
N SER A 137 -10.31 3.16 -20.04
CA SER A 137 -10.09 2.09 -21.02
C SER A 137 -9.97 0.69 -20.41
N ILE A 138 -9.79 0.58 -19.08
CA ILE A 138 -9.62 -0.70 -18.39
C ILE A 138 -10.99 -1.38 -18.21
N PRO A 139 -11.19 -2.60 -18.73
CA PRO A 139 -12.43 -3.35 -18.54
C PRO A 139 -12.74 -3.66 -17.07
N ASP A 140 -14.03 -3.68 -16.72
CA ASP A 140 -14.46 -4.03 -15.35
C ASP A 140 -14.00 -5.44 -14.92
N GLU A 141 -13.83 -6.37 -15.87
CA GLU A 141 -13.26 -7.71 -15.60
C GLU A 141 -11.83 -7.63 -15.05
N ASP A 142 -10.99 -6.81 -15.66
CA ASP A 142 -9.60 -6.61 -15.21
C ASP A 142 -9.55 -5.93 -13.85
N ILE A 143 -10.47 -4.99 -13.59
CA ILE A 143 -10.63 -4.36 -12.28
C ILE A 143 -11.02 -5.41 -11.24
N GLU A 144 -12.02 -6.25 -11.49
CA GLU A 144 -12.42 -7.32 -10.57
C GLU A 144 -11.30 -8.34 -10.33
N ASN A 145 -10.49 -8.64 -11.36
CA ASN A 145 -9.31 -9.50 -11.22
C ASN A 145 -8.27 -8.88 -10.27
N MET A 146 -7.97 -7.59 -10.41
CA MET A 146 -7.08 -6.86 -9.49
C MET A 146 -7.64 -6.85 -8.06
N LEU A 147 -8.95 -6.63 -7.89
CA LEU A 147 -9.60 -6.64 -6.58
C LEU A 147 -9.60 -8.04 -5.95
N SER A 148 -9.87 -9.08 -6.73
CA SER A 148 -9.82 -10.48 -6.28
C SER A 148 -8.44 -10.86 -5.75
N ARG A 149 -7.38 -10.51 -6.49
CA ARG A 149 -5.99 -10.72 -6.05
C ARG A 149 -5.66 -9.88 -4.81
N SER A 150 -6.10 -8.62 -4.77
CA SER A 150 -5.95 -7.74 -3.61
C SER A 150 -6.56 -8.31 -2.33
N ARG A 151 -7.75 -8.93 -2.41
CA ARG A 151 -8.43 -9.54 -1.27
C ARG A 151 -7.58 -10.65 -0.62
N LYS A 152 -6.76 -11.36 -1.40
CA LYS A 152 -5.89 -12.45 -0.92
C LYS A 152 -4.66 -11.94 -0.16
N VAL A 153 -4.16 -10.75 -0.49
CA VAL A 153 -2.91 -10.23 0.07
C VAL A 153 -3.08 -9.09 1.07
N ARG A 154 -4.26 -8.45 1.14
CA ARG A 154 -4.44 -7.26 1.98
C ARG A 154 -4.21 -7.46 3.48
N CYS A 155 -4.34 -8.69 3.96
CA CYS A 155 -4.05 -9.06 5.34
C CYS A 155 -2.56 -8.93 5.69
N LEU A 156 -1.65 -8.96 4.71
CA LEU A 156 -0.21 -8.77 4.91
C LEU A 156 0.15 -7.34 5.35
N TRP A 157 -0.79 -6.38 5.32
CA TRP A 157 -0.57 -5.02 5.80
C TRP A 157 -1.15 -4.73 7.19
N VAL A 158 -1.74 -5.73 7.85
CA VAL A 158 -2.40 -5.55 9.14
C VAL A 158 -1.90 -6.57 10.15
N TYR A 159 -1.60 -6.11 11.36
CA TYR A 159 -1.34 -6.99 12.48
C TYR A 159 -2.64 -7.70 12.91
N ALA A 160 -2.58 -9.02 12.91
CA ALA A 160 -3.67 -9.89 13.36
C ALA A 160 -3.17 -10.79 14.50
N PRO A 161 -4.07 -11.40 15.28
CA PRO A 161 -3.68 -12.41 16.27
C PRO A 161 -2.96 -13.60 15.61
N ASP A 162 -2.13 -14.30 16.37
CA ASP A 162 -1.32 -15.44 15.88
C ASP A 162 -2.15 -16.62 15.35
N SER A 163 -3.45 -16.68 15.68
CA SER A 163 -4.38 -17.66 15.12
C SER A 163 -4.90 -17.29 13.72
N SER A 164 -4.62 -16.07 13.24
CA SER A 164 -4.99 -15.63 11.90
C SER A 164 -4.07 -16.29 10.86
N PRO A 165 -4.61 -16.87 9.78
CA PRO A 165 -3.80 -17.51 8.73
C PRO A 165 -3.07 -16.50 7.82
N CYS A 166 -3.22 -15.20 8.09
CA CYS A 166 -2.58 -14.13 7.35
C CYS A 166 -2.43 -12.90 8.26
N SER A 167 -1.21 -12.36 8.34
CA SER A 167 -0.91 -11.12 9.04
C SER A 167 0.34 -10.41 8.49
N ALA A 168 0.52 -9.15 8.86
CA ALA A 168 1.77 -8.43 8.64
C ALA A 168 2.98 -9.08 9.31
N MET A 169 2.80 -9.76 10.46
CA MET A 169 3.89 -10.46 11.14
C MET A 169 4.42 -11.60 10.28
N GLU A 170 3.53 -12.42 9.73
CA GLU A 170 3.93 -13.53 8.85
C GLU A 170 4.61 -13.03 7.58
N ALA A 171 4.11 -11.94 6.98
CA ALA A 171 4.74 -11.31 5.82
C ALA A 171 6.18 -10.86 6.11
N ILE A 172 6.40 -10.24 7.28
CA ILE A 172 7.73 -9.84 7.74
C ILE A 172 8.63 -11.06 7.93
N LEU A 173 8.12 -12.11 8.59
CA LEU A 173 8.88 -13.34 8.81
C LEU A 173 9.26 -14.03 7.49
N TRP A 174 8.41 -14.02 6.47
CA TRP A 174 8.73 -14.55 5.15
C TRP A 174 9.84 -13.77 4.45
N GLU A 175 9.80 -12.43 4.48
CA GLU A 175 10.88 -11.60 3.94
C GLU A 175 12.20 -11.84 4.68
N LEU A 176 12.16 -11.92 6.02
CA LEU A 176 13.33 -12.22 6.84
C LEU A 176 13.90 -13.61 6.53
N GLN A 177 13.04 -14.64 6.44
CA GLN A 177 13.46 -16.00 6.09
C GLN A 177 14.15 -16.04 4.73
N ARG A 178 13.63 -15.31 3.73
CA ARG A 178 14.27 -15.19 2.42
C ARG A 178 15.64 -14.52 2.50
N LYS A 179 15.76 -13.42 3.25
CA LYS A 179 17.05 -12.74 3.44
C LYS A 179 18.06 -13.66 4.12
N VAL A 180 17.66 -14.43 5.13
CA VAL A 180 18.52 -15.45 5.77
C VAL A 180 19.00 -16.50 4.77
N ARG A 181 18.12 -17.00 3.87
CA ARG A 181 18.53 -17.93 2.80
C ARG A 181 19.56 -17.32 1.84
N GLN A 182 19.45 -16.03 1.53
CA GLN A 182 20.46 -15.33 0.73
C GLN A 182 21.78 -15.16 1.49
N PHE A 183 21.74 -14.96 2.82
CA PHE A 183 22.94 -14.93 3.65
C PHE A 183 23.69 -16.27 3.67
N HIS A 184 23.03 -17.42 3.56
CA HIS A 184 23.74 -18.71 3.42
C HIS A 184 24.56 -18.81 2.12
N HIS A 185 24.21 -18.04 1.08
CA HIS A 185 25.00 -17.88 -0.15
C HIS A 185 25.89 -16.62 -0.13
N SER A 186 25.81 -15.81 0.92
CA SER A 186 26.77 -14.74 1.14
C SER A 186 28.13 -15.36 1.44
N THR A 187 29.18 -14.72 0.96
CA THR A 187 30.55 -15.11 1.35
C THR A 187 30.77 -14.86 2.87
N GLU A 188 29.92 -14.05 3.51
CA GLU A 188 29.87 -13.85 4.96
C GLU A 188 29.05 -14.97 5.62
N THR A 189 29.75 -15.88 6.29
CA THR A 189 29.17 -16.99 7.06
C THR A 189 28.20 -16.48 8.12
N PHE A 190 26.94 -16.90 8.04
CA PHE A 190 25.98 -16.78 9.14
C PHE A 190 25.65 -18.19 9.65
N TRP A 191 26.06 -18.45 10.90
CA TRP A 191 25.80 -19.63 11.76
C TRP A 191 25.61 -20.97 11.04
N LEU A 192 26.72 -21.68 10.82
CA LEU A 192 26.71 -23.12 10.61
C LEU A 192 26.98 -23.81 11.95
N HIS A 193 25.92 -24.22 12.64
CA HIS A 193 26.09 -25.08 13.80
C HIS A 193 26.47 -26.49 13.34
N ASN A 194 27.78 -26.72 13.22
CA ASN A 194 28.38 -27.97 13.68
C ASN A 194 29.87 -27.85 14.07
N GLY A 195 30.28 -26.73 14.68
CA GLY A 195 31.63 -26.59 15.23
C GLY A 195 32.02 -25.13 15.52
N THR A 196 31.93 -24.73 16.79
CA THR A 196 32.62 -23.65 17.55
C THR A 196 32.88 -22.24 16.98
N PHE A 197 32.69 -21.96 15.70
CA PHE A 197 33.05 -20.68 15.08
C PHE A 197 31.84 -20.02 14.42
N THR A 198 31.66 -18.73 14.68
CA THR A 198 30.38 -18.06 14.47
C THR A 198 30.44 -16.88 13.51
N ASN A 199 31.66 -16.48 13.12
CA ASN A 199 31.92 -15.40 12.16
C ASN A 199 33.26 -15.67 11.42
N ARG A 200 33.49 -14.98 10.29
CA ARG A 200 34.75 -14.94 9.51
C ARG A 200 35.99 -14.65 10.33
N ASP A 201 35.86 -13.88 11.41
CA ASP A 201 36.95 -13.53 12.33
C ASP A 201 37.31 -14.68 13.31
N LEU A 202 36.68 -15.86 13.16
CA LEU A 202 36.90 -17.05 13.99
C LEU A 202 36.70 -16.79 15.49
N VAL A 203 35.87 -15.81 15.83
CA VAL A 203 35.51 -15.51 17.22
C VAL A 203 34.72 -16.70 17.78
N LYS A 204 35.13 -17.18 18.95
CA LYS A 204 34.39 -18.21 19.68
C LYS A 204 33.02 -17.68 20.05
N PHE A 205 32.01 -18.55 20.07
CA PHE A 205 30.64 -18.15 20.44
C PHE A 205 30.58 -17.42 21.79
N SER A 206 31.36 -17.86 22.78
CA SER A 206 31.45 -17.23 24.11
C SER A 206 31.90 -15.78 24.08
N ASP A 207 32.69 -15.41 23.08
CA ASP A 207 33.36 -14.12 22.95
C ASP A 207 32.67 -13.24 21.90
N TRP A 208 31.62 -13.77 21.25
CA TRP A 208 30.85 -13.06 20.24
C TRP A 208 29.99 -11.98 20.89
N LYS A 209 30.23 -10.73 20.51
CA LYS A 209 29.38 -9.59 20.88
C LYS A 209 28.42 -9.33 19.74
N SER A 210 27.13 -9.27 20.07
CA SER A 210 26.11 -8.87 19.08
C SER A 210 26.49 -7.49 18.52
N PRO A 211 26.56 -7.32 17.19
CA PRO A 211 26.88 -6.02 16.57
C PRO A 211 25.78 -4.99 16.81
N LEU A 212 24.61 -5.43 17.27
CA LEU A 212 23.52 -4.59 17.72
C LEU A 212 23.33 -4.79 19.23
N PRO A 213 23.24 -3.73 20.03
CA PRO A 213 22.84 -3.86 21.43
C PRO A 213 21.43 -4.47 21.47
N LEU A 214 21.32 -5.66 22.07
CA LEU A 214 20.03 -6.24 22.40
C LEU A 214 19.47 -5.47 23.60
N PRO A 215 18.15 -5.20 23.64
CA PRO A 215 17.51 -4.54 24.78
C PRO A 215 17.60 -5.37 26.06
#